data_AF-A0A976Q8I0-F1
#
_entry.id   AF-A0A976Q8I0-F1
#
_cell.length_a   1.000
_cell.length_b   1.000
_cell.length_c   1.000
_cell.angle_alpha   90.00
_cell.angle_beta   90.00
_cell.angle_gamma   90.00
#
_symmetry.space_group_name_H-M   'P 1'
#
loop_
_entity.id
_entity.type
_entity.pdbx_description
1 polymer ?
#
loop_
_entity_poly.entity_id
_entity_poly.type
_entity_poly.pdbx_seq_one_letter_code
_entity_poly.pdbx_strand_id
1 'polypeptide(L)'
;YYVFLAGLKFDSSLLYSFVHLPSSVNSVFFGIDLVKKSLILALLAGISQYYQIRLSLPAVPQKTSKEPLSFQEEFAKNMNVQMKYIFPFLVIFISYSISSAIALYWIVSNLFAIGQELYVRRKTKELK
;
A
#
# COMPACT_ATOMS: atom_id res chain seq x y z
N TYR A 1 5.25 -6.37 -12.02
CA TYR A 1 6.29 -6.44 -10.97
C TYR A 1 7.73 -6.45 -11.52
N TYR A 2 8.03 -7.17 -12.61
CA TYR A 2 9.41 -7.29 -13.14
C TYR A 2 10.09 -5.94 -13.50
N VAL A 3 9.33 -4.98 -14.04
CA VAL A 3 9.82 -3.64 -14.44
C VAL A 3 10.37 -2.83 -13.26
N PHE A 4 9.84 -3.02 -12.04
CA PHE A 4 10.30 -2.30 -10.85
C PHE A 4 11.49 -2.97 -10.15
N LEU A 5 11.71 -4.27 -10.38
CA LEU A 5 12.85 -5.02 -9.83
C LEU A 5 14.09 -4.96 -10.73
N ALA A 6 13.91 -4.99 -12.06
CA ALA A 6 15.00 -5.01 -13.03
C ALA A 6 15.48 -3.61 -13.46
N GLY A 7 14.70 -2.57 -13.15
CA GLY A 7 14.88 -1.22 -13.70
C GLY A 7 14.46 -1.12 -15.17
N LEU A 8 14.40 0.12 -15.68
CA LEU A 8 14.15 0.38 -17.10
C LEU A 8 15.41 0.03 -17.91
N LYS A 9 15.51 -1.22 -18.36
CA LYS A 9 16.55 -1.66 -19.31
C LYS A 9 16.00 -1.56 -20.72
N PHE A 10 16.46 -0.56 -21.47
CA PHE A 10 16.11 -0.41 -22.87
C PHE A 10 17.09 -1.20 -23.72
N ASP A 11 16.59 -2.19 -24.45
CA ASP A 11 17.38 -2.91 -25.44
C ASP A 11 17.33 -2.15 -26.77
N SER A 12 18.46 -1.55 -27.16
CA SER A 12 18.60 -0.80 -28.41
C SER A 12 18.38 -1.66 -29.66
N SER A 13 18.49 -2.98 -29.56
CA SER A 13 18.27 -3.89 -30.69
C SER A 13 16.79 -4.05 -31.06
N LEU A 14 15.88 -3.71 -30.15
CA LEU A 14 14.43 -3.76 -30.36
C LEU A 14 13.86 -2.45 -30.92
N LEU A 15 14.70 -1.42 -31.07
CA LEU A 15 14.26 -0.11 -31.54
C LEU A 15 14.47 0.02 -33.05
N TYR A 16 13.51 0.70 -33.69
CA TYR A 16 13.68 1.11 -35.07
C TYR A 16 14.83 2.12 -35.20
N SER A 17 15.52 2.09 -36.34
CA SER A 17 16.69 2.93 -36.63
C SER A 17 16.44 4.44 -36.56
N PHE A 18 15.18 4.88 -36.64
CA PHE A 18 14.78 6.28 -36.52
C PHE A 18 14.44 6.71 -35.08
N VAL A 19 14.34 5.78 -34.12
CA VAL A 19 14.03 6.07 -32.72
C VAL A 19 15.35 6.27 -31.95
N HIS A 20 15.56 7.50 -31.49
CA HIS A 20 16.74 7.85 -30.70
C HIS A 20 16.41 7.66 -29.22
N LEU A 21 17.19 6.85 -28.49
CA LEU A 21 17.00 6.78 -27.03
C LEU A 21 17.40 8.11 -26.41
N PRO A 22 16.56 8.67 -25.52
CA PRO A 22 17.01 9.73 -24.64
C PRO A 22 18.12 9.22 -23.72
N SER A 23 19.17 10.02 -23.54
CA SER A 23 20.36 9.68 -22.75
C SER A 23 20.05 9.49 -21.25
N SER A 24 18.94 10.05 -20.77
CA SER A 24 18.46 9.89 -19.40
C SER A 24 16.92 9.94 -19.35
N VAL A 25 16.33 9.08 -18.53
CA VAL A 25 14.89 9.11 -18.23
C VAL A 25 14.69 9.93 -16.96
N ASN A 26 13.99 11.05 -17.08
CA ASN A 26 13.64 11.85 -15.92
C ASN A 26 12.57 11.11 -15.09
N SER A 27 12.97 10.66 -13.90
CA SER A 27 12.11 9.92 -12.97
C SER A 27 11.67 10.78 -11.78
N VAL A 28 11.71 12.11 -11.92
CA VAL A 28 11.30 13.05 -10.88
C VAL A 28 9.81 13.34 -10.99
N PHE A 29 9.09 13.15 -9.89
CA PHE A 29 7.67 13.43 -9.77
C PHE A 29 7.43 14.37 -8.58
N PHE A 30 6.83 15.54 -8.83
CA PHE A 30 6.65 16.61 -7.83
C PHE A 30 7.93 16.93 -7.03
N GLY A 31 9.10 16.88 -7.67
CA GLY A 31 10.39 17.13 -7.03
C GLY A 31 10.99 15.93 -6.29
N ILE A 32 10.35 14.76 -6.31
CA ILE A 32 10.82 13.53 -5.69
C ILE A 32 11.33 12.56 -6.76
N ASP A 33 12.55 12.06 -6.59
CA ASP A 33 13.12 11.01 -7.45
C ASP A 33 12.45 9.66 -7.12
N LEU A 34 11.72 9.11 -8.09
CA LEU A 34 10.94 7.87 -7.97
C LEU A 34 11.81 6.61 -7.92
N VAL A 35 13.06 6.70 -8.37
CA VAL A 35 14.01 5.56 -8.35
C VAL A 35 14.70 5.47 -7.01
N LYS A 36 14.92 6.61 -6.33
CA LYS A 36 15.59 6.66 -5.03
C LYS A 36 14.68 6.26 -3.88
N LYS A 37 15.29 5.96 -2.75
CA LYS A 37 14.58 5.69 -1.49
C LYS A 37 14.07 7.01 -0.90
N SER A 38 12.85 7.00 -0.38
CA SER A 38 12.27 8.16 0.31
C SER A 38 11.60 7.72 1.61
N LEU A 39 12.17 8.13 2.73
CA LEU A 39 11.62 7.83 4.06
C LEU A 39 10.22 8.47 4.24
N ILE A 40 10.05 9.70 3.73
CA ILE A 40 8.79 10.45 3.84
C ILE A 40 7.66 9.68 3.15
N LEU A 41 7.88 9.24 1.92
CA LEU A 41 6.87 8.46 1.19
C LEU A 41 6.65 7.08 1.81
N ALA A 42 7.69 6.42 2.30
CA ALA A 42 7.55 5.13 2.97
C ALA A 42 6.67 5.24 4.23
N LEU A 43 6.87 6.28 5.05
CA LEU A 43 6.03 6.54 6.22
C LEU A 43 4.58 6.84 5.83
N LEU A 44 4.36 7.67 4.80
CA LEU A 44 3.02 7.95 4.29
C LEU A 44 2.33 6.68 3.77
N ALA A 45 3.07 5.79 3.10
CA ALA A 45 2.54 4.49 2.66
C ALA A 45 2.08 3.64 3.85
N GLY A 46 2.89 3.52 4.91
CA GLY A 46 2.50 2.83 6.14
C GLY A 46 1.29 3.43 6.84
N ILE A 47 1.25 4.76 6.98
CA ILE A 47 0.12 5.46 7.61
C ILE A 47 -1.15 5.23 6.79
N SER A 48 -1.08 5.37 5.46
CA SER A 48 -2.23 5.10 4.58
C SER A 48 -2.70 3.64 4.68
N GLN A 49 -1.77 2.70 4.80
CA GLN A 49 -2.06 1.27 4.98
C GLN A 49 -2.82 1.02 6.29
N TYR A 50 -2.37 1.64 7.39
CA TYR A 50 -3.05 1.56 8.68
C TYR A 50 -4.51 2.00 8.58
N TYR A 51 -4.77 3.16 7.95
CA TYR A 51 -6.13 3.67 7.78
C TYR A 51 -6.98 2.79 6.85
N GLN A 52 -6.40 2.29 5.76
CA GLN A 52 -7.08 1.37 4.83
C GLN A 52 -7.53 0.11 5.56
N ILE A 53 -6.65 -0.49 6.36
CA ILE A 53 -6.94 -1.71 7.13
C ILE A 53 -7.95 -1.44 8.24
N ARG A 54 -7.79 -0.32 8.97
CA ARG A 54 -8.71 0.08 10.03
C ARG A 54 -10.12 0.28 9.51
N LEU A 55 -10.26 0.83 8.31
CA LEU A 55 -11.56 0.98 7.67
C LEU A 55 -12.08 -0.36 7.18
N SER A 56 -11.27 -1.16 6.49
CA SER A 56 -11.73 -2.40 5.83
C SER A 56 -12.06 -3.53 6.82
N LEU A 57 -11.33 -3.63 7.94
CA LEU A 57 -11.56 -4.67 8.92
C LEU A 57 -12.74 -4.33 9.84
N PRO A 58 -13.66 -5.27 10.09
CA PRO A 58 -14.72 -5.08 11.07
C PRO A 58 -14.11 -4.87 12.47
N ALA A 59 -14.79 -4.08 13.29
CA ALA A 59 -14.39 -3.92 14.69
C ALA A 59 -14.42 -5.30 15.36
N VAL A 60 -13.30 -5.72 15.93
CA VAL A 60 -13.24 -6.97 16.71
C VAL A 60 -14.25 -6.82 17.84
N PRO A 61 -15.26 -7.71 17.95
CA PRO A 61 -16.26 -7.62 19.01
C PRO A 61 -15.54 -7.75 20.35
N GLN A 62 -15.56 -6.67 21.13
CA GLN A 62 -15.16 -6.73 22.53
C GLN A 62 -16.31 -7.39 23.28
N LYS A 63 -16.20 -8.70 23.57
CA LYS A 63 -17.12 -9.32 24.53
C LYS A 63 -16.94 -8.61 25.87
N THR A 64 -18.02 -8.01 26.37
CA THR A 64 -18.16 -7.44 27.71
C THR A 64 -18.36 -8.51 28.79
N SER A 65 -18.50 -9.78 28.38
CA SER A 65 -18.62 -10.95 29.26
C SER A 65 -17.25 -11.42 29.74
N LYS A 66 -17.16 -11.84 31.01
CA LYS A 66 -15.98 -12.48 31.62
C LYS A 66 -15.72 -13.91 31.11
N GLU A 67 -16.49 -14.39 30.14
CA GLU A 67 -16.26 -15.71 29.55
C GLU A 67 -15.01 -15.72 28.66
N PRO A 68 -14.20 -16.80 28.72
CA PRO A 68 -13.05 -16.95 27.84
C PRO A 68 -13.51 -16.98 26.37
N LEU A 69 -12.74 -16.30 25.52
CA LEU A 69 -12.96 -16.32 24.07
C LEU A 69 -12.75 -17.75 23.55
N SER A 70 -13.51 -18.14 22.52
CA SER A 70 -13.21 -19.40 21.84
C SER A 70 -11.86 -19.30 21.11
N PHE A 71 -11.19 -20.42 20.86
CA PHE A 71 -9.93 -20.44 20.11
C PHE A 71 -10.05 -19.71 18.75
N GLN A 72 -11.19 -19.84 18.07
CA GLN A 72 -11.46 -19.14 16.82
C GLN A 72 -11.52 -17.62 16.99
N GLU A 73 -12.17 -17.15 18.06
CA GLU A 73 -12.28 -15.72 18.38
C GLU A 73 -10.91 -15.13 18.75
N GLU A 74 -10.10 -15.86 19.54
CA GLU A 74 -8.73 -15.45 19.88
C GLU A 74 -7.84 -15.39 18.63
N PHE A 75 -7.91 -16.41 17.77
CA PHE A 75 -7.17 -16.43 16.52
C PHE A 75 -7.55 -15.25 15.62
N ALA A 76 -8.86 -15.00 15.44
CA ALA A 76 -9.35 -13.88 14.65
C ALA A 76 -8.92 -12.52 15.24
N LYS A 77 -8.96 -12.35 16.56
CA LYS A 77 -8.47 -11.15 17.26
C LYS A 77 -6.98 -10.93 16.98
N ASN A 78 -6.17 -11.97 17.13
CA ASN A 78 -4.72 -11.89 16.90
C ASN A 78 -4.41 -11.54 15.44
N MET A 79 -5.09 -12.15 14.48
CA MET A 79 -4.94 -11.82 13.05
C MET A 79 -5.28 -10.35 12.77
N ASN A 80 -6.38 -9.85 13.35
CA ASN A 80 -6.77 -8.44 13.22
C ASN A 80 -5.70 -7.48 13.80
N VAL A 81 -5.12 -7.82 14.95
CA VAL A 81 -4.05 -7.03 15.58
C VAL A 81 -2.79 -7.04 14.71
N GLN A 82 -2.37 -8.20 14.22
CA GLN A 82 -1.20 -8.31 13.34
C GLN A 82 -1.37 -7.52 12.06
N MET A 83 -2.51 -7.65 11.38
CA MET A 83 -2.81 -6.88 10.18
C MET A 83 -2.86 -5.38 10.44
N LYS A 84 -3.43 -4.95 11.57
CA LYS A 84 -3.57 -3.53 11.87
C LYS A 84 -2.28 -2.87 12.30
N TYR A 85 -1.43 -3.55 13.06
CA TYR A 85 -0.25 -2.93 13.67
C TYR A 85 1.05 -3.39 13.04
N ILE A 86 1.23 -4.68 12.76
CA ILE A 86 2.50 -5.20 12.24
C ILE A 86 2.62 -4.95 10.73
N PHE A 87 1.55 -5.19 9.98
CA PHE A 87 1.60 -5.09 8.52
C PHE A 87 1.97 -3.68 8.02
N PRO A 88 1.45 -2.56 8.59
CA PRO A 88 1.90 -1.23 8.20
C PRO A 88 3.41 -1.00 8.39
N PHE A 89 4.04 -1.53 9.44
CA PHE A 89 5.49 -1.45 9.60
C PHE A 89 6.23 -2.18 8.50
N LEU A 90 5.74 -3.36 8.10
CA LEU A 90 6.30 -4.12 7.00
C LEU A 90 6.17 -3.36 5.67
N VAL A 91 5.05 -2.68 5.43
CA VAL A 91 4.88 -1.81 4.25
C VAL A 91 5.88 -0.65 4.25
N ILE A 92 6.11 0.01 5.39
CA ILE A 92 7.13 1.08 5.53
C ILE A 92 8.50 0.52 5.17
N PHE A 93 8.86 -0.64 5.75
CA PHE A 93 10.16 -1.27 5.54
C PHE A 93 10.39 -1.64 4.07
N ILE A 94 9.41 -2.27 3.41
CA ILE A 94 9.51 -2.65 2.00
C ILE A 94 9.57 -1.41 1.10
N SER A 95 8.69 -0.44 1.34
CA SER A 95 8.65 0.81 0.58
C SER A 95 9.98 1.57 0.65
N TYR A 96 10.59 1.62 1.83
CA TYR A 96 11.89 2.26 2.00
C TYR A 96 13.03 1.44 1.37
N SER A 97 12.93 0.11 1.42
CA SER A 97 14.01 -0.78 0.96
C SER A 97 14.14 -0.81 -0.56
N ILE A 98 13.03 -0.70 -1.31
CA ILE A 98 13.03 -0.86 -2.77
C ILE A 98 13.10 0.49 -3.49
N SER A 99 12.03 1.29 -3.47
CA SER A 99 12.00 2.60 -4.14
C SER A 99 10.82 3.46 -3.68
N SER A 100 10.95 4.77 -3.85
CA SER A 100 9.86 5.73 -3.61
C SER A 100 8.68 5.54 -4.59
N ALA A 101 8.90 5.01 -5.79
CA ALA A 101 7.83 4.63 -6.71
C ALA A 101 6.86 3.60 -6.09
N ILE A 102 7.40 2.62 -5.37
CA ILE A 102 6.60 1.59 -4.70
C ILE A 102 5.82 2.18 -3.52
N ALA A 103 6.45 3.10 -2.77
CA ALA A 103 5.76 3.84 -1.72
C ALA A 103 4.57 4.64 -2.28
N LEU A 104 4.79 5.37 -3.39
CA LEU A 104 3.75 6.15 -4.06
C LEU A 104 2.61 5.26 -4.56
N TYR A 105 2.93 4.12 -5.18
CA TYR A 105 1.93 3.14 -5.61
C TYR A 105 1.05 2.70 -4.45
N TRP A 106 1.64 2.33 -3.31
CA TRP A 106 0.87 1.93 -2.13
C TRP A 106 -0.02 3.04 -1.61
N ILE A 107 0.48 4.28 -1.53
CA ILE A 107 -0.31 5.44 -1.08
C ILE A 107 -1.56 5.60 -1.95
N VAL A 108 -1.39 5.63 -3.28
CA VAL A 108 -2.51 5.84 -4.22
C VAL A 108 -3.50 4.68 -4.13
N SER A 109 -3.02 3.44 -4.09
CA SER A 109 -3.87 2.26 -3.96
C SER A 109 -4.68 2.27 -2.66
N ASN A 110 -4.05 2.64 -1.54
CA ASN A 110 -4.71 2.71 -0.24
C ASN A 110 -5.76 3.82 -0.20
N LEU A 111 -5.45 5.00 -0.74
CA LEU A 111 -6.41 6.10 -0.83
C LEU A 111 -7.62 5.73 -1.69
N PHE A 112 -7.39 5.06 -2.82
CA PHE A 112 -8.48 4.57 -3.67
C PHE A 112 -9.36 3.55 -2.93
N ALA A 113 -8.75 2.56 -2.27
CA ALA A 113 -9.48 1.56 -1.50
C ALA A 113 -10.29 2.20 -0.35
N ILE A 114 -9.73 3.19 0.34
CA ILE A 114 -10.44 3.97 1.37
C ILE A 114 -11.64 4.70 0.76
N GLY A 115 -11.46 5.38 -0.37
CA GLY A 115 -12.54 6.07 -1.07
C GLY A 115 -13.67 5.12 -1.50
N GLN A 116 -13.30 3.96 -2.06
CA GLN A 116 -14.23 2.90 -2.43
C GLN A 116 -15.02 2.40 -1.22
N GLU A 117 -14.34 2.06 -0.12
CA GLU A 117 -14.96 1.55 1.10
C GLU A 117 -15.96 2.56 1.68
N LEU A 118 -15.59 3.83 1.73
CA LEU A 118 -16.47 4.90 2.21
C LEU A 118 -17.69 5.09 1.30
N TYR A 119 -17.51 5.03 -0.02
CA TYR A 119 -18.61 5.12 -0.98
C TYR A 119 -19.59 3.95 -0.83
N VAL A 120 -19.07 2.72 -0.79
CA VAL A 120 -19.87 1.50 -0.64
C VAL A 120 -20.64 1.51 0.69
N ARG A 121 -19.99 1.87 1.81
CA ARG A 121 -20.65 1.94 3.12
C ARG A 121 -21.81 2.93 3.15
N ARG A 122 -21.65 4.10 2.51
CA ARG A 122 -22.73 5.10 2.41
C ARG A 122 -23.90 4.52 1.64
N LYS A 123 -23.65 3.92 0.49
CA LYS A 123 -24.71 3.34 -0.37
C LYS A 123 -25.45 2.17 0.30
N THR A 124 -24.73 1.29 1.00
CA THR A 124 -25.35 0.19 1.75
C THR A 124 -26.21 0.69 2.92
N LYS A 125 -25.86 1.83 3.52
CA LYS A 125 -26.68 2.46 4.59
C LYS A 125 -27.95 3.10 4.03
N GLU A 126 -27.90 3.68 2.82
CA GLU A 126 -29.08 4.26 2.16
C GLU A 126 -30.08 3.20 1.66
N LEU A 127 -29.60 1.99 1.38
CA LEU A 127 -30.43 0.85 0.95
C LEU A 127 -31.10 0.08 2.09
N LYS A 128 -30.75 0.39 3.34
CA LYS A 128 -31.31 -0.22 4.56
C LYS A 128 -32.28 0.74 5.24
#